data_AF-H8GY69-F1
#
_entry.id   AF-H8GY69-F1
#
_cell.length_a   1.000
_cell.length_b   1.000
_cell.length_c   1.000
_cell.angle_alpha   90.00
_cell.angle_beta   90.00
_cell.angle_gamma   90.00
#
_symmetry.space_group_name_H-M   'P 1'
#
loop_
_entity.id
_entity.type
_entity.pdbx_description
1 polymer ?
#
loop_
_entity_poly.entity_id
_entity_poly.type
_entity_poly.pdbx_seq_one_letter_code
_entity_poly.pdbx_strand_id
1 'polypeptide(L)'
;MVRRTFPVLLAGTLLLAGGGNAGASAALTRLQQAYGRASATEAYNYALWVRIALLVAFQDGGQRPLSLTRCDDERLEIFATLRFNRVESCSASIRSEDDYHAEVRFSGGLAFEIDQNGVRPLDPAPSAPKSGK
;
A
#
# COMPACT_ATOMS: atom_id res chain seq x y z
N MET A 1 58.94 -37.60 -46.46
CA MET A 1 58.51 -38.04 -45.11
C MET A 1 57.46 -37.04 -44.63
N VAL A 2 56.15 -37.33 -44.75
CA VAL A 2 55.26 -37.88 -43.70
C VAL A 2 55.25 -36.92 -42.48
N ARG A 3 54.16 -36.20 -42.11
CA ARG A 3 52.77 -36.64 -41.89
C ARG A 3 51.79 -35.44 -41.87
N ARG A 4 50.58 -35.65 -42.41
CA ARG A 4 49.37 -34.83 -42.24
C ARG A 4 48.82 -34.94 -40.81
N THR A 5 48.19 -33.87 -40.30
CA THR A 5 46.92 -33.90 -39.53
C THR A 5 46.32 -32.48 -39.40
N PHE A 6 45.17 -32.25 -40.04
CA PHE A 6 44.10 -31.31 -39.65
C PHE A 6 42.94 -32.18 -39.11
N PRO A 7 41.80 -31.63 -38.64
CA PRO A 7 41.50 -30.57 -37.67
C PRO A 7 40.53 -31.08 -36.58
N VAL A 8 40.38 -30.45 -35.40
CA VAL A 8 39.20 -30.70 -34.55
C VAL A 8 38.69 -29.41 -33.92
N LEU A 9 37.44 -29.10 -34.29
CA LEU A 9 36.53 -28.13 -33.70
C LEU A 9 36.42 -28.28 -32.18
N LEU A 10 36.40 -27.16 -31.46
CA LEU A 10 35.62 -27.01 -30.24
C LEU A 10 35.07 -25.58 -30.14
N ALA A 11 34.28 -25.23 -31.16
CA ALA A 11 33.15 -24.34 -30.94
C ALA A 11 32.01 -25.22 -30.42
N GLY A 12 31.47 -24.89 -29.24
CA GLY A 12 30.19 -25.42 -28.80
C GLY A 12 30.15 -25.84 -27.34
N THR A 13 29.10 -25.38 -26.66
CA THR A 13 28.54 -25.90 -25.40
C THR A 13 29.28 -25.58 -24.11
N LEU A 14 29.19 -24.32 -23.65
CA LEU A 14 29.31 -24.00 -22.21
C LEU A 14 28.53 -22.73 -21.83
N LEU A 15 27.26 -22.63 -22.22
CA LEU A 15 26.35 -21.56 -21.75
C LEU A 15 24.90 -22.05 -21.52
N LEU A 16 24.70 -23.30 -21.06
CA LEU A 16 23.36 -23.84 -20.78
C LEU A 16 23.30 -24.62 -19.46
N ALA A 17 23.96 -24.14 -18.41
CA ALA A 17 23.88 -24.75 -17.07
C ALA A 17 23.59 -23.74 -15.93
N GLY A 18 22.87 -22.66 -16.22
CA GLY A 18 22.46 -21.67 -15.19
C GLY A 18 20.98 -21.31 -15.17
N GLY A 19 20.15 -21.92 -16.01
CA GLY A 19 18.76 -21.47 -16.26
C GLY A 19 17.70 -21.93 -15.25
N GLY A 20 18.04 -22.72 -14.24
CA GLY A 20 17.04 -23.39 -13.38
C GLY A 20 16.47 -22.55 -12.23
N ASN A 21 17.24 -21.63 -11.65
CA ASN A 21 16.86 -20.98 -10.37
C ASN A 21 16.75 -19.46 -10.41
N ALA A 22 17.25 -18.78 -11.46
CA ALA A 22 17.15 -17.32 -11.57
C ALA A 22 15.72 -16.85 -11.89
N GLY A 23 14.94 -17.64 -12.63
CA GLY A 23 13.58 -17.31 -13.04
C GLY A 23 12.55 -17.38 -11.91
N ALA A 24 12.67 -18.37 -11.02
CA ALA A 24 11.73 -18.55 -9.90
C ALA A 24 11.87 -17.45 -8.84
N SER A 25 13.10 -17.06 -8.51
CA SER A 25 13.37 -15.96 -7.57
C SER A 25 12.87 -14.62 -8.14
N ALA A 26 13.12 -14.34 -9.43
CA ALA A 26 12.63 -13.13 -10.07
C ALA A 26 11.09 -13.06 -10.13
N ALA A 27 10.40 -14.18 -10.35
CA ALA A 27 8.94 -14.24 -10.35
C ALA A 27 8.35 -13.95 -8.96
N LEU A 28 8.92 -14.55 -7.90
CA LEU A 28 8.49 -14.30 -6.52
C LEU A 28 8.69 -12.83 -6.12
N THR A 29 9.83 -12.23 -6.46
CA THR A 29 10.08 -10.80 -6.18
C THR A 29 9.08 -9.90 -6.90
N ARG A 30 8.74 -10.19 -8.17
CA ARG A 30 7.74 -9.40 -8.92
C ARG A 30 6.36 -9.52 -8.32
N LEU A 31 5.95 -10.73 -7.91
CA LEU A 31 4.66 -10.95 -7.25
C LEU A 31 4.58 -10.18 -5.92
N GLN A 32 5.64 -10.23 -5.12
CA GLN A 32 5.67 -9.51 -3.84
C GLN A 32 5.65 -7.99 -4.02
N GLN A 33 6.36 -7.46 -5.03
CA GLN A 33 6.28 -6.04 -5.38
C GLN A 33 4.89 -5.65 -5.90
N ALA A 34 4.26 -6.49 -6.71
CA ALA A 34 2.90 -6.25 -7.20
C ALA A 34 1.90 -6.24 -6.04
N TYR A 35 2.02 -7.18 -5.10
CA TYR A 35 1.21 -7.22 -3.89
C TYR A 35 1.39 -5.94 -3.05
N GLY A 36 2.63 -5.52 -2.80
CA GLY A 36 2.92 -4.30 -2.06
C GLY A 36 2.29 -3.05 -2.71
N ARG A 37 2.39 -2.92 -4.04
CA ARG A 37 1.74 -1.84 -4.78
C ARG A 37 0.21 -1.90 -4.69
N ALA A 38 -0.38 -3.09 -4.80
CA ALA A 38 -1.82 -3.28 -4.71
C ALA A 38 -2.35 -2.92 -3.31
N SER A 39 -1.68 -3.39 -2.25
CA SER A 39 -1.99 -3.04 -0.86
C SER A 39 -1.88 -1.53 -0.62
N ALA A 40 -0.81 -0.88 -1.07
CA ALA A 40 -0.63 0.56 -0.94
C ALA A 40 -1.72 1.35 -1.70
N THR A 41 -2.04 0.93 -2.92
CA THR A 41 -3.09 1.57 -3.75
C THR A 41 -4.46 1.44 -3.11
N GLU A 42 -4.79 0.28 -2.55
CA GLU A 42 -6.06 0.06 -1.86
C GLU A 42 -6.19 0.93 -0.61
N ALA A 43 -5.14 0.99 0.22
CA ALA A 43 -5.15 1.81 1.42
C ALA A 43 -5.27 3.31 1.10
N TYR A 44 -4.57 3.77 0.07
CA TYR A 44 -4.69 5.15 -0.42
C TYR A 44 -6.09 5.45 -0.96
N ASN A 45 -6.68 4.54 -1.73
CA ASN A 45 -8.04 4.68 -2.23
C ASN A 45 -9.07 4.77 -1.08
N TYR A 46 -8.92 3.93 -0.04
CA TYR A 46 -9.76 4.03 1.15
C TYR A 46 -9.62 5.41 1.83
N ALA A 47 -8.41 5.94 1.96
CA ALA A 47 -8.20 7.27 2.53
C ALA A 47 -8.82 8.39 1.68
N LEU A 48 -8.82 8.26 0.34
CA LEU A 48 -9.57 9.17 -0.54
C LEU A 48 -11.08 9.08 -0.30
N TRP A 49 -11.62 7.88 -0.09
CA TRP A 49 -13.04 7.71 0.24
C TRP A 49 -13.41 8.33 1.59
N VAL A 50 -12.56 8.20 2.61
CA VAL A 50 -12.75 8.89 3.91
C VAL A 50 -12.86 10.41 3.70
N ARG A 51 -11.96 10.99 2.89
CA ARG A 51 -12.01 12.43 2.56
C ARG A 51 -13.34 12.84 1.95
N ILE A 52 -13.78 12.10 0.93
CA ILE A 52 -15.03 12.40 0.21
C ILE A 52 -16.22 12.24 1.16
N ALA A 53 -16.30 11.12 1.89
CA ALA A 53 -17.38 10.84 2.81
C ALA A 53 -17.49 11.88 3.93
N LEU A 54 -16.36 12.41 4.42
CA LEU A 54 -16.35 13.45 5.45
C LEU A 54 -16.96 14.76 4.96
N LEU A 55 -16.62 15.18 3.72
CA LEU A 55 -17.19 16.38 3.10
C LEU A 55 -18.68 16.20 2.82
N VAL A 56 -19.08 15.03 2.30
CA VAL A 56 -20.49 14.71 2.06
C VAL A 56 -21.27 14.71 3.38
N ALA A 57 -20.77 14.05 4.43
CA ALA A 57 -21.41 14.00 5.75
C ALA A 57 -21.59 15.40 6.36
N PHE A 58 -20.63 16.30 6.15
CA PHE A 58 -20.75 17.69 6.58
C PHE A 58 -21.87 18.42 5.82
N GLN A 59 -21.95 18.26 4.51
CA GLN A 59 -22.99 18.87 3.68
C GLN A 59 -24.38 18.33 4.04
N ASP A 60 -24.54 17.01 4.12
CA ASP A 60 -25.80 16.35 4.50
C ASP A 60 -26.21 16.67 5.94
N GLY A 61 -25.23 16.88 6.82
CA GLY A 61 -25.44 17.34 8.20
C GLY A 61 -25.90 18.79 8.33
N GLY A 62 -26.04 19.52 7.22
CA GLY A 62 -26.37 20.94 7.20
C GLY A 62 -25.19 21.83 7.62
N GLN A 63 -23.97 21.43 7.22
CA GLN A 63 -22.71 22.12 7.54
C GLN A 63 -22.45 22.26 9.05
N ARG A 64 -22.83 21.24 9.82
CA ARG A 64 -22.57 21.18 11.25
C ARG A 64 -21.27 20.43 11.53
N PRO A 65 -20.43 20.91 12.47
CA PRO A 65 -19.20 20.22 12.82
C PRO A 65 -19.44 18.77 13.24
N LEU A 66 -18.53 17.91 12.85
CA LEU A 66 -18.58 16.47 13.08
C LEU A 66 -17.22 16.01 13.62
N SER A 67 -17.23 15.11 14.60
CA SER A 67 -16.04 14.45 15.13
C SER A 67 -16.33 12.99 15.41
N LEU A 68 -15.42 12.13 14.99
CA LEU A 68 -15.57 10.69 14.90
C LEU A 68 -14.29 10.00 15.39
N THR A 69 -14.46 8.97 16.19
CA THR A 69 -13.37 8.11 16.67
C THR A 69 -13.18 6.83 15.85
N ARG A 70 -14.00 6.66 14.80
CA ARG A 70 -14.01 5.53 13.88
C ARG A 70 -14.61 5.95 12.55
N CYS A 71 -14.17 5.33 11.45
CA CYS A 71 -14.64 5.66 10.10
C CYS A 71 -15.63 4.67 9.51
N ASP A 72 -16.04 3.66 10.29
CA ASP A 72 -17.21 2.82 10.03
C ASP A 72 -18.49 3.42 10.66
N ASP A 73 -18.44 4.69 11.10
CA ASP A 73 -19.62 5.41 11.56
C ASP A 73 -20.61 5.58 10.40
N GLU A 74 -21.88 5.29 10.64
CA GLU A 74 -22.94 5.31 9.62
C GLU A 74 -23.11 6.66 8.93
N ARG A 75 -22.66 7.75 9.56
CA ARG A 75 -22.66 9.09 8.98
C ARG A 75 -21.59 9.26 7.90
N LEU A 76 -20.57 8.40 7.88
CA LEU A 76 -19.59 8.34 6.81
C LEU A 76 -19.95 7.19 5.86
N GLU A 77 -20.62 7.52 4.77
CA GLU A 77 -20.96 6.57 3.72
C GLU A 77 -19.72 6.18 2.88
N ILE A 78 -18.87 5.31 3.44
CA ILE A 78 -17.64 4.85 2.78
C ILE A 78 -17.93 3.60 1.95
N PHE A 79 -17.89 3.75 0.62
CA PHE A 79 -18.09 2.66 -0.35
C PHE A 79 -16.76 2.04 -0.81
N ALA A 80 -15.90 1.65 0.12
CA ALA A 80 -14.61 1.03 -0.18
C ALA A 80 -14.53 -0.39 0.38
N THR A 81 -14.31 -1.38 -0.49
CA THR A 81 -14.01 -2.75 -0.06
C THR A 81 -12.51 -2.93 0.08
N LEU A 82 -12.06 -3.31 1.28
CA LEU A 82 -10.67 -3.69 1.54
C LEU A 82 -10.48 -5.20 1.39
N ARG A 83 -9.50 -5.59 0.59
CA ARG A 83 -9.11 -6.99 0.30
C ARG A 83 -7.73 -7.33 0.84
N PHE A 84 -6.80 -6.38 0.83
CA PHE A 84 -5.41 -6.58 1.25
C PHE A 84 -5.14 -5.96 2.62
N ASN A 85 -5.89 -4.93 2.99
CA ASN A 85 -5.71 -4.19 4.23
C ASN A 85 -6.89 -4.38 5.19
N ARG A 86 -6.66 -4.04 6.45
CA ARG A 86 -7.69 -3.90 7.48
C ARG A 86 -7.43 -2.59 8.22
N VAL A 87 -8.47 -1.78 8.41
CA VAL A 87 -8.37 -0.56 9.25
C VAL A 87 -8.22 -0.98 10.70
N GLU A 88 -7.19 -0.47 11.37
CA GLU A 88 -6.93 -0.70 12.80
C GLU A 88 -7.39 0.48 13.65
N SER A 89 -7.18 1.69 13.14
CA SER A 89 -7.72 2.89 13.76
C SER A 89 -8.07 3.91 12.68
N CYS A 90 -9.10 4.69 12.97
CA CYS A 90 -9.48 5.79 12.12
C CYS A 90 -10.13 6.88 12.97
N SER A 91 -9.75 8.13 12.78
CA SER A 91 -10.42 9.29 13.37
C SER A 91 -10.70 10.29 12.28
N ALA A 92 -11.79 11.04 12.42
CA ALA A 92 -12.16 12.05 11.45
C ALA A 92 -12.87 13.21 12.14
N SER A 93 -12.57 14.43 11.71
CA SER A 93 -13.20 15.64 12.22
C SER A 93 -13.31 16.67 11.11
N ILE A 94 -14.40 17.42 11.10
CA ILE A 94 -14.64 18.52 10.17
C ILE A 94 -15.35 19.65 10.92
N ARG A 95 -14.80 20.86 10.81
CA ARG A 95 -15.40 22.10 11.31
C ARG A 95 -15.94 22.95 10.16
N SER A 96 -15.28 22.91 9.01
CA SER A 96 -15.70 23.52 7.74
C SER A 96 -15.06 22.80 6.55
N GLU A 97 -15.44 23.14 5.32
CA GLU A 97 -14.85 22.57 4.10
C GLU A 97 -13.33 22.84 3.98
N ASP A 98 -12.83 23.91 4.62
CA ASP A 98 -11.40 24.28 4.64
C ASP A 98 -10.67 23.81 5.91
N ASP A 99 -11.38 23.20 6.87
CA ASP A 99 -10.86 22.82 8.18
C ASP A 99 -11.42 21.46 8.58
N TYR A 100 -10.76 20.42 8.05
CA TYR A 100 -11.03 19.03 8.35
C TYR A 100 -9.73 18.26 8.48
N HIS A 101 -9.79 17.20 9.28
CA HIS A 101 -8.67 16.32 9.52
C HIS A 101 -9.19 14.91 9.75
N ALA A 102 -8.59 13.93 9.08
CA ALA A 102 -8.78 12.53 9.38
C ALA A 102 -7.44 11.77 9.33
N GLU A 103 -7.35 10.72 10.13
CA GLU A 103 -6.22 9.83 10.18
C GLU A 103 -6.73 8.40 10.04
N VAL A 104 -6.07 7.61 9.19
CA VAL A 104 -6.39 6.18 9.01
C VAL A 104 -5.11 5.37 9.17
N ARG A 105 -5.13 4.34 10.00
CA ARG A 105 -4.05 3.35 10.13
C ARG A 105 -4.54 1.96 9.74
N PHE A 106 -3.68 1.21 9.05
CA PHE A 106 -3.96 -0.13 8.56
C PHE A 106 -3.00 -1.16 9.18
N SER A 107 -3.46 -2.41 9.27
CA SER A 107 -2.69 -3.52 9.85
C SER A 107 -1.39 -3.89 9.14
N GLY A 108 -1.18 -3.35 7.94
CA GLY A 108 0.08 -3.48 7.18
C GLY A 108 1.12 -2.41 7.52
N GLY A 109 0.86 -1.53 8.49
CA GLY A 109 1.72 -0.41 8.87
C GLY A 109 1.56 0.83 7.96
N LEU A 110 0.70 0.78 6.95
CA LEU A 110 0.32 1.94 6.16
C LEU A 110 -0.55 2.87 7.02
N ALA A 111 -0.27 4.16 6.95
CA ALA A 111 -1.05 5.18 7.64
C ALA A 111 -1.14 6.43 6.76
N PHE A 112 -2.27 7.14 6.85
CA PHE A 112 -2.52 8.34 6.06
C PHE A 112 -3.17 9.44 6.90
N GLU A 113 -2.71 10.66 6.67
CA GLU A 113 -3.36 11.90 7.08
C GLU A 113 -4.15 12.46 5.90
N ILE A 114 -5.33 12.97 6.21
CA ILE A 114 -6.29 13.50 5.27
C ILE A 114 -6.70 14.88 5.77
N ASP A 115 -6.41 15.91 4.99
CA ASP A 115 -6.74 17.30 5.33
C ASP A 115 -6.91 18.14 4.04
N GLN A 116 -6.97 19.47 4.18
CA GLN A 116 -7.04 20.41 3.06
C GLN A 116 -5.88 20.30 2.05
N ASN A 117 -4.73 19.77 2.46
CA ASN A 117 -3.58 19.54 1.58
C ASN A 117 -3.64 18.15 0.90
N GLY A 118 -4.74 17.41 1.06
CA GLY A 118 -5.01 16.14 0.41
C GLY A 118 -4.72 14.92 1.30
N VAL A 119 -4.43 13.79 0.65
CA VAL A 119 -4.12 12.52 1.33
C VAL A 119 -2.62 12.30 1.29
N ARG A 120 -1.98 12.21 2.45
CA ARG A 120 -0.53 12.03 2.59
C ARG A 120 -0.20 10.84 3.48
N PRO A 121 0.88 10.10 3.20
CA PRO A 121 1.33 9.04 4.10
C PRO A 121 1.81 9.65 5.43
N LEU A 122 1.52 8.96 6.52
CA LEU A 122 2.10 9.22 7.82
C LEU A 122 3.27 8.27 8.06
N ASP A 123 4.27 8.75 8.79
CA ASP A 123 5.34 7.87 9.26
C ASP A 123 4.72 6.74 10.10
N PRO A 124 5.25 5.50 9.99
CA PRO A 124 4.80 4.41 10.82
C PRO A 124 4.91 4.83 12.29
N ALA A 125 3.85 4.59 13.07
CA ALA A 125 3.91 4.84 14.50
C ALA A 125 5.17 4.12 15.05
N PRO A 126 6.01 4.80 15.85
CA PRO A 126 7.19 4.16 16.41
C PRO A 126 6.72 2.90 17.14
N SER A 127 7.17 1.74 16.67
CA SER A 127 6.84 0.46 17.29
C SER A 127 7.21 0.58 18.77
N ALA A 128 6.22 0.46 19.64
CA ALA A 128 6.42 0.55 21.09
C ALA A 128 7.64 -0.31 21.47
N PRO A 129 8.55 0.17 22.33
CA PRO A 129 9.72 -0.59 22.71
C PRO A 129 9.25 -1.95 23.21
N LYS A 130 9.77 -3.02 22.57
CA LYS A 130 9.56 -4.38 23.06
C LYS A 130 10.06 -4.37 24.50
N SER A 131 9.16 -4.42 25.46
CA SER A 131 9.48 -4.62 26.86
C SER A 131 10.24 -5.94 26.94
N GLY A 132 11.56 -5.86 27.05
CA GLY A 132 12.43 -6.98 27.31
C GLY A 132 12.06 -7.54 28.68
N LYS A 133 11.67 -8.80 28.71
CA LYS A 133 11.75 -9.62 29.92
C LYS A 133 13.16 -10.16 30.05
#